data_AF-A0A957G487-F1
#
_entry.id   AF-A0A957G487-F1
#
_cell.length_a   1.000
_cell.length_b   1.000
_cell.length_c   1.000
_cell.angle_alpha   90.00
_cell.angle_beta   90.00
_cell.angle_gamma   90.00
#
_symmetry.space_group_name_H-M   'P 1'
#
loop_
_entity.id
_entity.type
_entity.pdbx_description
1 polymer ?
#
loop_
_entity_poly.entity_id
_entity_poly.type
_entity_poly.pdbx_seq_one_letter_code
_entity_poly.pdbx_strand_id
1 'polypeptide(L)'
;MPYYFPLRWNFTADEAAHTAERLLRLRGQMRAEIPERSVNDTLLLATWNLRDFDSNKFGHGPRLKESLFYIAEIISGFDLIALQEVNEDLTALQKIMRILGPQWDYIATDQTAGVSGNNERMAYVYDKRKVHFEKIAGEIVLPDSRLV
;
A
#
# COMPACT_ATOMS: atom_id res chain seq x y z
N MET A 1 -0.07 10.46 -9.29
CA MET A 1 -1.38 9.88 -9.68
C MET A 1 -1.13 8.48 -10.20
N PRO A 2 -1.94 7.48 -9.79
CA PRO A 2 -1.75 6.11 -10.25
C PRO A 2 -2.00 5.93 -11.76
N TYR A 3 -1.37 4.92 -12.33
CA TYR A 3 -1.42 4.55 -13.74
C TYR A 3 -2.63 3.64 -14.02
N TYR A 4 -3.70 4.23 -14.55
CA TYR A 4 -4.98 3.55 -14.82
C TYR A 4 -5.10 2.92 -16.20
N PHE A 5 -4.11 3.05 -17.08
CA PHE A 5 -4.12 2.44 -18.41
C PHE A 5 -4.42 0.92 -18.40
N PRO A 6 -3.94 0.13 -17.42
CA PRO A 6 -4.23 -1.31 -17.38
C PRO A 6 -5.73 -1.65 -17.21
N LEU A 7 -6.58 -0.70 -16.79
CA LEU A 7 -8.03 -0.92 -16.76
C LEU A 7 -8.59 -1.31 -18.13
N ARG A 8 -7.96 -0.86 -19.23
CA ARG A 8 -8.41 -1.16 -20.61
C ARG A 8 -8.18 -2.60 -21.06
N TRP A 9 -7.24 -3.30 -20.43
CA TRP A 9 -6.80 -4.62 -20.91
C TRP A 9 -7.02 -5.74 -19.89
N ASN A 10 -7.17 -5.41 -18.61
CA ASN A 10 -7.33 -6.38 -17.53
C ASN A 10 -8.79 -6.66 -17.15
N PHE A 11 -9.72 -5.90 -17.74
CA PHE A 11 -11.16 -5.89 -17.44
C PHE A 11 -11.97 -5.93 -18.73
N THR A 12 -13.19 -6.45 -18.62
CA THR A 12 -14.23 -6.23 -19.62
C THR A 12 -14.64 -4.74 -19.65
N ALA A 13 -15.33 -4.32 -20.71
CA ALA A 13 -15.76 -2.92 -20.84
C ALA A 13 -16.64 -2.47 -19.65
N ASP A 14 -17.56 -3.33 -19.21
CA ASP A 14 -18.48 -3.03 -18.12
C ASP A 14 -17.75 -2.97 -16.76
N GLU A 15 -16.85 -3.91 -16.49
CA GLU A 15 -16.03 -3.87 -15.26
C GLU A 15 -15.09 -2.66 -15.23
N ALA A 16 -14.51 -2.29 -16.38
CA ALA A 16 -13.66 -1.12 -16.50
C ALA A 16 -14.45 0.18 -16.24
N ALA A 17 -15.65 0.29 -16.80
CA ALA A 17 -16.55 1.42 -16.57
C ALA A 17 -16.96 1.52 -15.09
N HIS A 18 -17.35 0.38 -14.50
CA HIS A 18 -17.69 0.30 -13.08
C HIS A 18 -16.51 0.75 -12.19
N THR A 19 -15.33 0.20 -12.44
CA THR A 19 -14.12 0.52 -11.67
C THR A 19 -13.75 2.00 -11.79
N ALA A 20 -13.84 2.57 -12.99
CA ALA A 20 -13.57 3.97 -13.23
C ALA A 20 -14.55 4.90 -12.49
N GLU A 21 -15.84 4.57 -12.50
CA GLU A 21 -16.86 5.33 -11.77
C GLU A 21 -16.56 5.36 -10.26
N ARG A 22 -16.24 4.20 -9.67
CA ARG A 22 -15.90 4.09 -8.25
C ARG A 22 -14.61 4.83 -7.91
N LEU A 23 -13.58 4.76 -8.76
CA LEU A 23 -12.34 5.53 -8.60
C LEU A 23 -12.58 7.04 -8.60
N LEU A 24 -13.43 7.54 -9.50
CA LEU A 24 -13.78 8.96 -9.55
C LEU A 24 -14.50 9.40 -8.28
N ARG A 25 -15.44 8.58 -7.78
CA ARG A 25 -16.13 8.83 -6.52
C ARG A 25 -15.17 8.85 -5.32
N LEU A 26 -14.31 7.85 -5.22
CA LEU A 26 -13.28 7.75 -4.18
C LEU A 26 -12.36 8.97 -4.19
N ARG A 27 -11.86 9.37 -5.37
CA ARG A 27 -11.03 10.56 -5.51
C ARG A 27 -11.76 11.83 -5.06
N GLY A 28 -13.03 11.96 -5.43
CA GLY A 28 -13.86 13.09 -5.01
C GLY A 28 -13.97 13.19 -3.49
N GLN A 29 -14.22 12.06 -2.83
CA GLN A 29 -14.29 12.00 -1.36
C GLN A 29 -12.92 12.30 -0.72
N MET A 30 -11.85 11.68 -1.21
CA MET A 30 -10.50 11.92 -0.69
C MET A 30 -10.11 13.39 -0.79
N ARG A 31 -10.44 14.08 -1.90
CA ARG A 31 -10.17 15.52 -2.05
C ARG A 31 -10.94 16.40 -1.06
N ALA A 32 -12.10 15.94 -0.59
CA ALA A 32 -12.91 16.66 0.37
C ALA A 32 -12.43 16.42 1.82
N GLU A 33 -11.89 15.23 2.12
CA GLU A 33 -11.58 14.80 3.48
C GLU A 33 -10.08 14.87 3.83
N ILE A 34 -9.20 14.75 2.83
CA ILE A 34 -7.74 14.73 3.01
C ILE A 34 -7.17 16.07 2.55
N PRO A 35 -6.27 16.71 3.33
CA PRO A 35 -5.58 17.92 2.90
C PRO A 35 -4.90 17.76 1.54
N GLU A 36 -4.80 18.86 0.78
CA GLU A 36 -4.10 18.83 -0.49
C GLU A 36 -2.59 18.64 -0.28
N ARG A 37 -1.98 17.75 -1.07
CA ARG A 37 -0.54 17.53 -1.07
C ARG A 37 0.16 18.71 -1.73
N SER A 38 1.08 19.35 -1.01
CA SER A 38 2.04 20.28 -1.62
C SER A 38 3.35 19.58 -1.94
N VAL A 39 4.16 20.16 -2.83
CA VAL A 39 5.49 19.60 -3.14
C VAL A 39 6.46 19.89 -2.00
N ASN A 40 6.45 21.10 -1.43
CA ASN A 40 7.48 21.57 -0.50
C ASN A 40 6.96 21.90 0.91
N ASP A 41 5.70 22.29 1.06
CA ASP A 41 5.21 22.96 2.28
C ASP A 41 4.63 22.02 3.35
N THR A 42 4.26 20.80 2.98
CA THR A 42 3.52 19.86 3.85
C THR A 42 4.15 18.48 3.77
N LEU A 43 3.81 17.57 4.68
CA LEU A 43 4.09 16.14 4.54
C LEU A 43 2.86 15.38 5.04
N LEU A 44 2.20 14.64 4.16
CA LEU A 44 1.05 13.82 4.53
C LEU A 44 1.48 12.38 4.81
N LEU A 45 1.29 11.97 6.06
CA LEU A 45 1.57 10.63 6.57
C LEU A 45 0.27 9.91 6.91
N ALA A 46 0.20 8.63 6.60
CA ALA A 46 -0.88 7.75 7.06
C ALA A 46 -0.34 6.43 7.62
N THR A 47 -1.17 5.77 8.42
CA THR A 47 -1.03 4.35 8.76
C THR A 47 -2.31 3.64 8.36
N TRP A 48 -2.20 2.43 7.81
CA TRP A 48 -3.35 1.69 7.36
C TRP A 48 -3.14 0.19 7.53
N ASN A 49 -4.01 -0.41 8.33
CA ASN A 49 -4.16 -1.85 8.40
C ASN A 49 -5.02 -2.32 7.22
N LEU A 50 -4.41 -3.07 6.30
CA LEU A 50 -5.09 -3.60 5.13
C LEU A 50 -5.96 -4.80 5.46
N ARG A 51 -5.82 -5.39 6.65
CA ARG A 51 -6.42 -6.64 7.11
C ARG A 51 -6.10 -7.81 6.19
N ASP A 52 -5.24 -8.68 6.67
CA ASP A 52 -4.85 -9.93 6.02
C ASP A 52 -4.58 -9.75 4.52
N PHE A 53 -3.56 -8.96 4.19
CA PHE A 53 -3.39 -8.46 2.83
C PHE A 53 -3.10 -9.57 1.81
N ASP A 54 -4.16 -10.13 1.23
CA ASP A 54 -4.17 -11.13 0.15
C ASP A 54 -3.70 -12.56 0.53
N SER A 55 -3.70 -12.98 1.81
CA SER A 55 -3.32 -14.37 2.19
C SER A 55 -4.42 -15.42 1.92
N ASN A 56 -5.68 -14.97 1.75
CA ASN A 56 -6.86 -15.84 1.69
C ASN A 56 -6.98 -16.85 2.86
N LYS A 57 -6.34 -16.60 4.02
CA LYS A 57 -6.30 -17.55 5.15
C LYS A 57 -7.68 -17.87 5.73
N PHE A 58 -8.65 -16.98 5.52
CA PHE A 58 -10.03 -17.13 5.98
C PHE A 58 -11.00 -17.67 4.90
N GLY A 59 -10.52 -18.02 3.71
CA GLY A 59 -11.34 -18.61 2.65
C GLY A 59 -12.34 -17.66 1.98
N HIS A 60 -12.13 -16.33 2.10
CA HIS A 60 -12.98 -15.31 1.48
C HIS A 60 -12.59 -14.94 0.04
N GLY A 61 -11.58 -15.62 -0.51
CA GLY A 61 -11.00 -15.36 -1.82
C GLY A 61 -9.91 -14.27 -1.80
N PRO A 62 -9.08 -14.20 -2.85
CA PRO A 62 -8.15 -13.08 -3.04
C PRO A 62 -8.91 -11.78 -3.29
N ARG A 63 -8.23 -10.65 -3.14
CA ARG A 63 -8.85 -9.35 -3.46
C ARG A 63 -9.29 -9.28 -4.92
N LEU A 64 -10.44 -8.65 -5.13
CA LEU A 64 -10.92 -8.31 -6.47
C LEU A 64 -9.90 -7.42 -7.19
N LYS A 65 -9.85 -7.50 -8.52
CA LYS A 65 -8.85 -6.77 -9.32
C LYS A 65 -8.99 -5.26 -9.12
N GLU A 66 -10.22 -4.76 -9.11
CA GLU A 66 -10.57 -3.36 -8.89
C GLU A 66 -10.16 -2.85 -7.51
N SER A 67 -10.17 -3.73 -6.49
CA SER A 67 -9.74 -3.38 -5.13
C SER A 67 -8.30 -2.89 -5.10
N LEU A 68 -7.42 -3.46 -5.93
CA LEU A 68 -6.02 -3.03 -6.03
C LEU A 68 -5.89 -1.59 -6.56
N PHE A 69 -6.79 -1.18 -7.46
CA PHE A 69 -6.82 0.20 -7.96
C PHE A 69 -7.34 1.17 -6.90
N TYR A 70 -8.35 0.78 -6.12
CA TYR A 70 -8.85 1.60 -5.02
C TYR A 70 -7.79 1.78 -3.93
N ILE A 71 -7.08 0.72 -3.56
CA ILE A 71 -5.98 0.77 -2.60
C ILE A 71 -4.86 1.71 -3.12
N ALA A 72 -4.50 1.59 -4.40
CA ALA A 72 -3.51 2.47 -5.00
C ALA A 72 -3.95 3.95 -5.04
N GLU A 73 -5.23 4.24 -5.30
CA GLU A 73 -5.75 5.62 -5.22
C GLU A 73 -5.65 6.15 -3.78
N ILE A 74 -6.03 5.36 -2.76
CA ILE A 74 -5.91 5.73 -1.34
C ILE A 74 -4.46 6.04 -0.97
N ILE A 75 -3.53 5.13 -1.30
CA ILE A 75 -2.10 5.33 -1.04
C ILE A 75 -1.61 6.62 -1.71
N SER A 76 -2.07 6.91 -2.93
CA SER A 76 -1.62 8.07 -3.69
C SER A 76 -2.02 9.43 -3.10
N GLY A 77 -2.97 9.43 -2.16
CA GLY A 77 -3.39 10.60 -1.39
C GLY A 77 -2.37 11.07 -0.35
N PHE A 78 -1.35 10.27 -0.04
CA PHE A 78 -0.32 10.57 0.97
C PHE A 78 1.06 10.70 0.35
N ASP A 79 2.03 11.22 1.11
CA ASP A 79 3.45 11.25 0.72
C ASP A 79 4.19 10.01 1.22
N LEU A 80 3.77 9.49 2.37
CA LEU A 80 4.27 8.29 3.03
C LEU A 80 3.10 7.59 3.73
N ILE A 81 3.00 6.26 3.58
CA ILE A 81 2.01 5.46 4.28
C ILE A 81 2.63 4.17 4.83
N ALA A 82 2.35 3.88 6.09
CA ALA A 82 2.71 2.61 6.73
C ALA A 82 1.55 1.61 6.59
N LEU A 83 1.76 0.55 5.81
CA LEU A 83 0.83 -0.55 5.58
C LEU A 83 1.13 -1.69 6.56
N GLN A 84 0.09 -2.18 7.24
CA GLN A 84 0.15 -3.29 8.20
C GLN A 84 -0.51 -4.55 7.63
N GLU A 85 -0.15 -5.70 8.22
CA GLU A 85 -0.62 -7.04 7.83
C GLU A 85 -0.27 -7.40 6.38
N VAL A 86 0.91 -6.99 5.92
CA VAL A 86 1.43 -7.36 4.60
C VAL A 86 1.99 -8.79 4.68
N ASN A 87 1.42 -9.70 3.90
CA ASN A 87 1.79 -11.12 3.97
C ASN A 87 3.17 -11.44 3.40
N GLU A 88 3.58 -12.70 3.59
CA GLU A 88 4.82 -13.26 3.04
C GLU A 88 4.90 -13.10 1.51
N ASP A 89 3.77 -13.32 0.83
CA ASP A 89 3.64 -13.12 -0.61
C ASP A 89 3.40 -11.64 -0.93
N LEU A 90 4.44 -11.01 -1.48
CA LEU A 90 4.41 -9.60 -1.88
C LEU A 90 3.74 -9.37 -3.24
N THR A 91 3.19 -10.38 -3.90
CA THR A 91 2.56 -10.26 -5.23
C THR A 91 1.50 -9.17 -5.27
N ALA A 92 0.65 -9.08 -4.24
CA ALA A 92 -0.37 -8.04 -4.15
C ALA A 92 0.24 -6.64 -4.01
N LEU A 93 1.25 -6.49 -3.15
CA LEU A 93 2.00 -5.25 -2.98
C LEU A 93 2.66 -4.83 -4.29
N GLN A 94 3.32 -5.76 -4.99
CA GLN A 94 3.96 -5.50 -6.28
C GLN A 94 2.96 -5.04 -7.34
N LYS A 95 1.74 -5.61 -7.38
CA LYS A 95 0.67 -5.14 -8.27
C LYS A 95 0.27 -3.71 -7.94
N ILE A 96 0.11 -3.36 -6.66
CA ILE A 96 -0.17 -1.98 -6.22
C ILE A 96 0.96 -1.05 -6.65
N MET A 97 2.24 -1.42 -6.42
CA MET A 97 3.38 -0.58 -6.82
C MET A 97 3.42 -0.33 -8.32
N ARG A 98 3.06 -1.33 -9.16
CA ARG A 98 2.93 -1.13 -10.61
C ARG A 98 1.81 -0.16 -10.96
N ILE A 99 0.68 -0.19 -10.26
CA ILE A 99 -0.42 0.76 -10.43
C ILE A 99 0.01 2.15 -9.96
N LEU A 100 0.71 2.27 -8.83
CA LEU A 100 1.21 3.55 -8.31
C LEU A 100 2.21 4.21 -9.27
N GLY A 101 3.06 3.42 -9.91
CA GLY A 101 4.01 3.87 -10.94
C GLY A 101 5.43 4.15 -10.41
N PRO A 102 6.37 4.49 -11.30
CA PRO A 102 7.81 4.48 -11.02
C PRO A 102 8.28 5.51 -9.98
N GLN A 103 7.49 6.55 -9.74
CA GLN A 103 7.75 7.56 -8.70
C GLN A 103 7.53 7.04 -7.27
N TRP A 104 6.94 5.87 -7.08
CA TRP A 104 6.73 5.27 -5.76
C TRP A 104 7.78 4.21 -5.46
N ASP A 105 8.05 4.03 -4.18
CA ASP A 105 8.91 2.97 -3.68
C ASP A 105 8.42 2.51 -2.30
N TYR A 106 8.99 1.43 -1.77
CA TYR A 106 8.69 0.98 -0.42
C TYR A 106 9.90 0.36 0.27
N ILE A 107 9.91 0.47 1.61
CA ILE A 107 10.75 -0.37 2.47
C ILE A 107 9.83 -1.29 3.28
N ALA A 108 10.24 -2.54 3.50
CA ALA A 108 9.49 -3.50 4.30
C ALA A 108 10.37 -4.04 5.42
N THR A 109 9.75 -4.35 6.56
CA THR A 109 10.43 -5.08 7.65
C THR A 109 10.66 -6.53 7.24
N ASP A 110 11.55 -7.22 7.95
CA ASP A 110 11.57 -8.67 7.89
C ASP A 110 10.25 -9.26 8.45
N GLN A 111 10.03 -10.54 8.21
CA GLN A 111 8.94 -11.28 8.80
C GLN A 111 9.11 -11.34 10.31
N THR A 112 8.01 -11.16 11.02
CA THR A 112 8.01 -11.35 12.47
C THR A 112 8.24 -12.83 12.76
N ALA A 113 9.44 -13.18 13.23
CA ALA A 113 9.81 -14.56 13.55
C ALA A 113 9.09 -15.05 14.83
N GLY A 114 8.44 -16.21 14.76
CA GLY A 114 7.80 -16.88 15.90
C GLY A 114 6.37 -17.34 15.61
N VAL A 115 5.87 -18.29 16.41
CA VAL A 115 4.54 -18.92 16.24
C VAL A 115 3.39 -17.90 16.31
N SER A 116 3.63 -16.73 16.94
CA SER A 116 2.67 -15.63 17.08
C SER A 116 2.83 -14.51 16.03
N GLY A 117 3.83 -14.56 15.14
CA GLY A 117 4.18 -13.48 14.20
C GLY A 117 3.35 -13.44 12.91
N ASN A 118 2.51 -14.44 12.67
CA ASN A 118 1.62 -14.58 11.51
C ASN A 118 2.26 -14.42 10.11
N ASN A 119 3.59 -14.47 9.99
CA ASN A 119 4.33 -14.21 8.74
C ASN A 119 3.98 -12.86 8.08
N GLU A 120 3.60 -11.88 8.89
CA GLU A 120 3.20 -10.54 8.45
C GLU A 120 4.36 -9.54 8.58
N ARG A 121 4.31 -8.50 7.75
CA ARG A 121 5.29 -7.41 7.65
C ARG A 121 4.62 -6.05 7.73
N MET A 122 5.41 -5.06 8.12
CA MET A 122 5.10 -3.65 7.89
C MET A 122 5.74 -3.23 6.56
N ALA A 123 5.01 -2.49 5.73
CA ALA A 123 5.57 -1.87 4.52
C ALA A 123 5.34 -0.36 4.54
N TYR A 124 6.40 0.42 4.41
CA TYR A 124 6.35 1.87 4.29
C TYR A 124 6.44 2.24 2.81
N VAL A 125 5.33 2.67 2.24
CA VAL A 125 5.21 3.05 0.82
C VAL A 125 5.30 4.57 0.71
N TYR A 126 6.14 5.09 -0.18
CA TYR A 126 6.42 6.52 -0.26
C TYR A 126 6.66 7.04 -1.69
N ASP A 127 6.40 8.33 -1.89
CA ASP A 127 6.63 9.04 -3.14
C ASP A 127 8.07 9.59 -3.18
N LYS A 128 8.91 9.01 -4.05
CA LYS A 128 10.34 9.35 -4.19
C LYS A 128 10.60 10.78 -4.63
N ARG A 129 9.58 11.49 -5.12
CA ARG A 129 9.72 12.91 -5.48
C ARG A 129 9.85 13.81 -4.25
N LYS A 130 9.56 13.29 -3.05
CA LYS A 130 9.51 14.05 -1.81
C LYS A 130 10.18 13.34 -0.64
N VAL A 131 9.96 12.04 -0.50
CA VAL A 131 10.52 11.23 0.59
C VAL A 131 11.63 10.33 0.04
N HIS A 132 12.78 10.37 0.71
CA HIS A 132 13.97 9.61 0.33
C HIS A 132 14.40 8.75 1.51
N PHE A 133 14.71 7.48 1.23
CA PHE A 133 15.27 6.59 2.23
C PHE A 133 16.80 6.75 2.27
N GLU A 134 17.35 7.09 3.44
CA GLU A 134 18.78 7.34 3.66
C GLU A 134 19.64 6.06 3.75
N LYS A 135 19.13 4.93 3.24
CA LYS A 135 19.84 3.65 3.06
C LYS A 135 20.22 2.90 4.34
N ILE A 136 19.92 3.43 5.52
CA ILE A 136 20.20 2.76 6.80
C ILE A 136 18.88 2.33 7.44
N ALA A 137 18.72 1.01 7.62
CA ALA A 137 17.71 0.42 8.48
C ALA A 137 18.43 -0.33 9.60
N GLY A 138 18.04 -0.08 10.85
CA GLY A 138 18.57 -0.78 12.01
C GLY A 138 17.53 -1.71 12.61
N GLU A 139 17.96 -2.89 13.05
CA GLU A 139 17.18 -3.78 13.89
C GLU A 139 17.58 -3.58 15.35
N ILE A 140 16.61 -3.63 16.27
CA ILE A 140 16.92 -3.65 17.71
C ILE A 140 17.40 -5.06 18.05
N VAL A 141 18.69 -5.21 18.34
CA VAL A 141 19.25 -6.40 18.96
C VAL A 141 19.02 -6.31 20.46
N LEU A 142 18.11 -7.11 20.99
CA LEU A 142 17.91 -7.24 22.44
C LEU A 142 18.98 -8.15 23.03
N PRO A 143 19.64 -7.77 24.14
CA PRO A 143 20.54 -8.68 24.86
C PRO A 143 19.75 -9.86 25.45
N ASP A 144 20.39 -11.02 25.61
CA ASP A 144 19.76 -12.26 26.11
C ASP A 144 18.97 -12.07 27.41
N SER A 145 19.42 -11.15 28.27
CA SER A 145 18.75 -10.79 29.54
C SER A 145 17.42 -10.06 29.37
N ARG A 146 17.04 -9.68 28.14
CA ARG A 146 15.82 -8.96 27.79
C ARG A 146 15.03 -9.60 26.64
N LEU A 147 15.39 -10.81 26.22
CA LEU A 147 14.51 -11.62 25.39
C LEU A 147 13.32 -12.05 26.28
N VAL A 148 12.10 -11.67 25.89
CA VAL A 148 10.86 -11.99 26.60
C VAL A 148 10.39 -13.39 26.23
#